data_AF-A0A5Q0TX22-F1
#
_entry.id   AF-A0A5Q0TX22-F1
#
_cell.length_a   1.000
_cell.length_b   1.000
_cell.length_c   1.000
_cell.angle_alpha   90.00
_cell.angle_beta   90.00
_cell.angle_gamma   90.00
#
_symmetry.space_group_name_H-M   'P 1'
#
loop_
_entity.id
_entity.type
_entity.pdbx_description
1 polymer ?
#
loop_
_entity_poly.entity_id
_entity_poly.type
_entity_poly.pdbx_seq_one_letter_code
_entity_poly.pdbx_strand_id
1 'polypeptide(L)'
;YFIRYVQTGLCKKNSCGMFERCQPKKYQLKVIKRRNPQTDEVDSMLLQEAAFPESLQEEWVPEYVSVVVGCTCIPKKGYNNE
;
A
#
# COMPACT_ATOMS: atom_id res chain seq x y z
N TYR A 1 -13.33 3.32 -7.05
CA TYR A 1 -12.51 2.14 -6.76
C TYR A 1 -13.33 0.87 -6.91
N PHE A 2 -12.79 -0.14 -7.59
CA PHE A 2 -13.28 -1.52 -7.54
C PHE A 2 -12.39 -2.28 -6.53
N ILE A 3 -13.03 -3.01 -5.62
CA ILE A 3 -12.69 -3.07 -4.18
C ILE A 3 -12.91 -1.70 -3.53
N ARG A 4 -14.13 -1.47 -3.03
CA ARG A 4 -14.55 -0.18 -2.46
C ARG A 4 -13.95 0.08 -1.08
N TYR A 5 -13.71 -0.98 -0.31
CA TYR A 5 -13.15 -0.90 1.04
C TYR A 5 -12.00 -1.89 1.15
N VAL A 6 -10.88 -1.42 1.67
CA VAL A 6 -9.71 -2.25 1.94
C VAL A 6 -9.50 -2.28 3.44
N GLN A 7 -9.37 -3.48 3.99
CA GLN A 7 -9.04 -3.64 5.40
C GLN A 7 -7.60 -3.16 5.63
N THR A 8 -7.43 -2.30 6.63
CA THR A 8 -6.12 -1.78 7.03
C THR A 8 -6.08 -1.70 8.56
N GLY A 9 -4.89 -1.89 9.12
CA GLY A 9 -4.65 -1.87 10.56
C GLY A 9 -4.06 -0.56 11.08
N LEU A 10 -4.17 -0.36 12.39
CA LEU A 10 -3.41 0.65 13.11
C LEU A 10 -2.58 -0.02 14.20
N CYS A 11 -1.29 0.31 14.27
CA CYS A 11 -0.41 -0.23 15.27
C CYS A 11 -0.50 0.52 16.59
N LYS A 12 -0.68 -0.22 17.68
CA LYS A 12 -0.59 0.33 19.03
C LYS A 12 0.89 0.60 19.35
N LYS A 13 1.24 1.83 19.71
CA LYS A 13 2.64 2.24 19.91
C LYS A 13 3.36 1.49 21.05
N ASN A 14 2.63 1.10 22.10
CA ASN A 14 3.18 0.53 23.34
C ASN A 14 2.92 -0.97 23.48
N SER A 15 2.86 -1.72 22.37
CA SER A 15 2.65 -3.17 22.39
C SER A 15 3.93 -4.01 22.38
N CYS A 16 5.10 -3.38 22.21
CA CYS A 16 6.40 -4.06 22.14
C CYS A 16 7.19 -3.93 23.46
N GLY A 17 8.27 -4.71 23.58
CA GLY A 17 9.16 -4.64 24.74
C GLY A 17 9.88 -3.29 24.88
N MET A 18 10.50 -3.06 26.05
CA MET A 18 11.15 -1.78 26.40
C MET A 18 12.21 -1.32 25.37
N PHE A 19 12.91 -2.25 24.73
CA PHE A 19 13.99 -1.97 23.77
C PHE A 19 13.55 -2.01 22.30
N GLU A 20 12.27 -2.23 22.06
CA GLU A 20 11.68 -2.35 20.74
C GLU A 20 10.70 -1.21 20.46
N ARG A 21 10.44 -0.95 19.19
CA ARG A 21 9.38 -0.05 18.74
C ARG A 21 8.44 -0.78 17.80
N CYS A 22 7.15 -0.53 17.96
CA CYS A 22 6.12 -1.08 17.08
C CYS A 22 6.10 -0.29 15.76
N GLN A 23 6.34 -0.97 14.64
CA GLN A 23 6.29 -0.39 13.30
C GLN A 23 5.18 -1.04 12.46
N PRO A 24 4.38 -0.27 11.71
CA PRO A 24 3.42 -0.83 10.76
C PRO A 24 4.11 -1.56 9.62
N LYS A 25 3.68 -2.79 9.37
CA LYS A 25 4.03 -3.58 8.19
C LYS A 25 3.11 -3.15 7.04
N LYS A 26 3.67 -2.36 6.12
CA LYS A 26 2.96 -1.86 4.94
C LYS A 26 3.05 -2.84 3.79
N TYR A 27 1.98 -2.95 3.01
CA TYR A 27 1.91 -3.72 1.77
C TYR A 27 1.33 -2.82 0.67
N GLN A 28 1.84 -2.95 -0.56
CA GLN A 28 1.30 -2.23 -1.71
C GLN A 28 0.21 -3.08 -2.35
N LEU A 29 -1.04 -2.64 -2.21
CA LEU A 29 -2.18 -3.29 -2.83
C LEU A 29 -2.45 -2.65 -4.19
N LYS A 30 -2.57 -3.49 -5.22
CA LYS A 30 -3.06 -3.05 -6.53
C LYS A 30 -4.58 -2.95 -6.50
N VAL A 31 -5.10 -1.75 -6.75
CA VAL A 31 -6.54 -1.49 -6.90
C VAL A 31 -6.80 -0.84 -8.24
N ILE A 32 -8.07 -0.72 -8.63
CA ILE A 32 -8.45 0.04 -9.82
C ILE A 32 -9.45 1.13 -9.42
N LYS A 33 -9.30 2.32 -9.98
CA LYS A 33 -10.24 3.44 -9.83
C LYS A 33 -10.84 3.80 -11.17
N ARG A 34 -12.02 4.42 -11.13
CA ARG A 34 -12.61 5.01 -12.33
C ARG A 34 -11.68 6.13 -12.78
N ARG A 35 -11.33 6.12 -14.05
CA ARG A 35 -10.48 7.11 -14.69
C ARG A 35 -11.17 8.47 -14.65
N ASN A 36 -10.46 9.49 -14.20
CA ASN A 36 -10.81 10.87 -14.42
C ASN A 36 -9.91 11.44 -15.52
N PRO A 37 -10.43 11.67 -16.74
CA PRO A 37 -9.63 12.14 -17.88
C PRO A 37 -8.93 13.48 -17.66
N GLN A 38 -9.36 14.28 -16.68
CA GLN A 38 -8.80 15.60 -16.39
C GLN A 38 -7.59 15.54 -15.43
N THR A 39 -7.46 14.46 -14.65
CA THR A 39 -6.46 14.40 -13.57
C THR A 39 -5.62 13.13 -13.58
N ASP A 40 -6.12 12.06 -14.18
CA ASP A 40 -5.42 10.78 -14.21
C ASP A 40 -4.61 10.67 -15.50
N GLU A 41 -3.30 10.86 -15.38
CA GLU A 41 -2.35 10.43 -16.41
C GLU A 41 -2.30 8.89 -16.43
N VAL A 42 -2.34 8.33 -17.64
CA VAL A 42 -2.26 6.89 -17.84
C VAL A 42 -0.79 6.50 -17.83
N ASP A 43 -0.35 5.88 -16.75
CA ASP A 43 1.00 5.32 -16.65
C ASP A 43 1.09 3.99 -17.41
N SER A 44 1.69 4.03 -18.59
CA SER A 44 1.89 2.85 -19.44
C SER A 44 2.76 1.77 -18.80
N MET A 45 3.73 2.14 -17.95
CA MET A 45 4.53 1.15 -17.22
C MET A 45 3.66 0.42 -16.20
N LEU A 46 2.85 1.17 -15.46
CA LEU A 46 1.93 0.59 -14.48
C LEU A 46 0.90 -0.34 -15.13
N LEU A 47 0.36 0.03 -16.30
CA LEU A 47 -0.53 -0.83 -17.07
C LEU A 47 0.13 -2.15 -17.46
N GLN A 48 1.39 -2.09 -17.91
CA GLN A 48 2.15 -3.27 -18.33
C GLN A 48 2.51 -4.17 -17.14
N GLU A 49 3.03 -3.60 -16.05
CA GLU A 49 3.32 -4.33 -14.81
C GLU A 49 2.07 -4.98 -14.21
N ALA A 50 0.94 -4.27 -14.31
CA ALA A 50 -0.34 -4.77 -13.83
C ALA A 50 -0.96 -5.85 -14.73
N ALA A 51 -0.40 -6.10 -15.93
CA ALA A 51 -1.02 -6.85 -17.02
C ALA A 51 -2.48 -6.40 -17.25
N PHE A 52 -2.70 -5.08 -17.27
CA PHE A 52 -4.03 -4.51 -17.23
C PHE A 52 -4.70 -4.58 -18.61
N PRO A 53 -5.92 -5.16 -18.71
CA PRO A 53 -6.54 -5.41 -20.00
C PRO A 53 -6.91 -4.11 -20.72
N GLU A 54 -6.56 -4.03 -22.01
CA GLU A 54 -6.80 -2.85 -22.86
C GLU A 54 -8.27 -2.42 -22.87
N SER A 55 -9.19 -3.39 -22.91
CA SER A 55 -10.64 -3.15 -22.87
C SER A 55 -11.14 -2.35 -21.66
N LEU A 56 -10.38 -2.29 -20.56
CA LEU A 56 -10.76 -1.54 -19.37
C LEU A 56 -10.05 -0.19 -19.23
N GLN A 57 -9.06 0.12 -20.08
CA GLN A 57 -8.19 1.31 -19.94
C GLN A 57 -8.91 2.63 -20.23
N GLU A 58 -10.04 2.60 -20.95
CA GLU A 58 -10.85 3.79 -21.20
C GLU A 58 -11.57 4.27 -19.93
N GLU A 59 -12.04 3.34 -19.10
CA GLU A 59 -12.86 3.64 -17.92
C GLU A 59 -12.12 3.50 -16.59
N TRP A 60 -11.06 2.69 -16.55
CA TRP A 60 -10.37 2.29 -15.33
C TRP A 60 -8.87 2.48 -15.45
N VAL A 61 -8.26 2.90 -14.34
CA VAL A 61 -6.81 2.97 -14.20
C VAL A 61 -6.37 2.19 -12.96
N PRO A 62 -5.28 1.40 -13.05
CA PRO A 62 -4.68 0.78 -11.89
C PRO A 62 -4.02 1.83 -10.99
N GLU A 63 -3.97 1.55 -9.69
CA GLU A 63 -3.29 2.37 -8.69
C GLU A 63 -2.72 1.46 -7.59
N TYR A 64 -1.55 1.80 -7.06
CA TYR A 64 -1.01 1.15 -5.86
C TYR A 64 -1.37 1.95 -4.61
N VAL A 65 -2.08 1.32 -3.68
CA VAL A 65 -2.41 1.90 -2.38
C VAL A 65 -1.64 1.20 -1.27
N SER A 66 -1.03 1.97 -0.38
CA SER A 66 -0.29 1.42 0.75
C SER A 66 -1.23 1.13 1.91
N VAL A 67 -1.27 -0.14 2.34
CA VAL A 67 -2.11 -0.59 3.46
C VAL A 67 -1.29 -1.23 4.55
N VAL A 68 -1.75 -1.13 5.80
CA VAL A 68 -1.09 -1.75 6.95
C VAL A 68 -1.72 -3.12 7.17
N VAL A 69 -0.95 -4.19 6.93
CA VAL A 69 -1.41 -5.58 7.09
C VAL A 69 -1.09 -6.17 8.46
N GLY A 70 -0.29 -5.47 9.25
CA GLY A 70 0.10 -5.90 10.58
C GLY A 70 1.13 -4.97 11.21
N CYS A 71 1.64 -5.39 12.36
CA CYS A 71 2.64 -4.65 13.13
C CYS A 71 3.81 -5.57 13.45
N THR A 72 5.01 -5.00 13.48
CA THR A 72 6.22 -5.74 13.85
C THR A 72 6.97 -4.95 14.92
N CYS A 73 7.53 -5.66 15.90
CA CYS A 73 8.45 -5.07 16.85
C CYS A 73 9.84 -5.10 16.24
N ILE A 74 10.51 -3.95 16.21
CA ILE A 74 11.88 -3.84 15.72
C ILE A 74 12.75 -3.14 16.78
N PRO A 75 14.07 -3.43 16.84
CA PRO A 75 14.96 -2.73 17.75
C PRO A 75 14.89 -1.21 17.58
N LYS A 76 14.97 -0.48 18.70
CA LYS A 76 15.16 0.98 18.65
C LYS A 76 16.55 1.27 18.07
N LYS A 77 16.66 2.25 17.16
CA LYS A 77 17.96 2.68 16.61
C LYS A 77 18.88 3.05 17.78
N GLY A 78 20.04 2.38 17.88
CA GLY A 78 21.00 2.52 18.98
C GLY A 78 21.10 1.30 19.93
N TYR A 79 20.32 0.25 19.72
CA TYR A 79 20.42 -1.01 20.49
C TYR A 79 21.05 -2.17 19.72
N ASN A 80 21.48 -1.95 18.48
CA ASN A 80 22.32 -2.88 17.73
C ASN A 80 23.77 -2.46 17.94
N ASN A 81 24.44 -3.12 18.89
CA ASN A 81 25.90 -3.21 18.89
C ASN A 81 26.28 -4.37 17.97
N GLU A 82 26.48 -4.08 16.69
CA GLU A 82 27.36 -4.85 15.79
C GLU A 82 28.08 -3.86 14.87
#